data_AF-A0A965IEL5-F1
#
_entry.id   AF-A0A965IEL5-F1
#
_cell.length_a   1.000
_cell.length_b   1.000
_cell.length_c   1.000
_cell.angle_alpha   90.00
_cell.angle_beta   90.00
_cell.angle_gamma   90.00
#
_symmetry.space_group_name_H-M   'P 1'
#
loop_
_entity.id
_entity.type
_entity.pdbx_description
1 polymer ?
#
loop_
_entity_poly.entity_id
_entity_poly.type
_entity_poly.pdbx_seq_one_letter_code
_entity_poly.pdbx_strand_id
1 'polypeptide(L)'
;MEWNELLQAVDEWAESRGIFNGSNPQAQLLKAVSELGELCDAEIKGYADDQRDAVGDVLVCLIIYCGMKNYNMKHCLELAYEEIKNRKGKMVAGGAFVKET
;
A
#
# COMPACT_ATOMS: atom_id res chain seq x y z
N MET A 1 -11.67 14.23 4.74
CA MET A 1 -12.25 12.90 4.46
C MET A 1 -11.72 11.98 5.52
N GLU A 2 -12.61 11.23 6.15
CA GLU A 2 -12.25 10.13 7.04
C GLU A 2 -11.60 8.99 6.24
N TRP A 3 -10.85 8.12 6.92
CA TRP A 3 -10.14 7.01 6.25
C TRP A 3 -11.06 6.15 5.37
N ASN A 4 -12.22 5.77 5.89
CA ASN A 4 -13.17 4.94 5.14
C ASN A 4 -13.77 5.69 3.94
N GLU A 5 -13.95 7.01 4.04
CA GLU A 5 -14.43 7.83 2.91
C GLU A 5 -13.38 7.89 1.80
N LEU A 6 -12.10 7.92 2.15
CA LEU A 6 -11.00 7.87 1.17
C LEU A 6 -10.94 6.51 0.46
N LEU A 7 -11.06 5.40 1.20
CA LEU A 7 -11.11 4.06 0.62
C LEU A 7 -12.26 3.94 -0.40
N GLN A 8 -13.45 4.39 0.01
CA GLN A 8 -14.63 4.36 -0.86
C GLN A 8 -14.46 5.25 -2.10
N ALA A 9 -13.89 6.45 -1.95
CA ALA A 9 -13.66 7.33 -3.09
C ALA A 9 -12.68 6.75 -4.12
N VAL A 10 -11.66 6.01 -3.67
CA VAL A 10 -10.73 5.30 -4.57
C VAL A 10 -11.43 4.15 -5.30
N ASP A 11 -12.25 3.36 -4.59
CA ASP A 11 -13.03 2.28 -5.21
C ASP A 11 -14.02 2.84 -6.25
N GLU A 12 -14.76 3.90 -5.92
CA GLU A 12 -15.69 4.57 -6.84
C GLU A 12 -14.96 5.16 -8.05
N TRP A 13 -13.80 5.78 -7.84
CA TRP A 13 -12.96 6.26 -8.93
C TRP A 13 -12.52 5.10 -9.84
N ALA A 14 -12.09 3.97 -9.28
CA ALA A 14 -11.66 2.80 -10.05
C ALA A 14 -12.81 2.17 -10.86
N GLU A 15 -14.00 2.08 -10.26
CA GLU A 15 -15.22 1.64 -10.94
C GLU A 15 -15.59 2.58 -12.09
N SER A 16 -15.55 3.89 -11.87
CA SER A 16 -15.88 4.89 -12.90
C SER A 16 -14.95 4.84 -14.12
N ARG A 17 -13.74 4.30 -13.95
CA ARG A 17 -12.73 4.09 -15.01
C ARG A 17 -12.78 2.69 -15.63
N GLY A 18 -13.69 1.84 -15.18
CA GLY A 18 -13.84 0.47 -15.66
C GLY A 18 -12.68 -0.44 -15.25
N ILE A 19 -11.90 -0.09 -14.21
CA ILE A 19 -10.72 -0.86 -13.80
C ILE A 19 -11.12 -2.27 -13.32
N PHE A 20 -12.21 -2.40 -12.57
CA PHE A 20 -12.71 -3.69 -12.10
C PHE A 20 -13.12 -4.64 -13.23
N ASN A 21 -13.55 -4.11 -14.38
CA ASN A 21 -13.97 -4.88 -15.55
C ASN A 21 -12.82 -5.08 -16.58
N GLY A 22 -11.87 -4.15 -16.65
CA GLY A 22 -10.79 -4.15 -17.64
C GLY A 22 -9.43 -4.66 -17.12
N SER A 23 -9.30 -4.92 -15.83
CA SER A 23 -8.06 -5.39 -15.19
C SER A 23 -8.32 -6.68 -14.39
N ASN A 24 -7.28 -7.19 -13.75
CA ASN A 24 -7.36 -8.31 -12.80
C ASN A 24 -6.46 -8.05 -11.58
N PRO A 25 -6.64 -8.82 -10.48
CA PRO A 25 -5.86 -8.62 -9.27
C PRO A 25 -4.34 -8.72 -9.46
N GLN A 26 -3.88 -9.63 -10.33
CA GLN A 26 -2.45 -9.79 -10.59
C GLN A 26 -1.87 -8.53 -11.24
N ALA A 27 -2.57 -7.93 -12.20
CA ALA A 27 -2.15 -6.69 -12.84
C ALA A 27 -2.07 -5.52 -11.84
N GLN A 28 -3.06 -5.39 -10.94
CA GLN A 28 -3.04 -4.35 -9.90
C GLN A 28 -1.92 -4.56 -8.87
N LEU A 29 -1.64 -5.81 -8.50
CA LEU A 29 -0.50 -6.14 -7.65
C LEU A 29 0.83 -5.75 -8.32
N LEU A 30 0.98 -6.02 -9.62
CA LEU A 30 2.17 -5.60 -10.37
C LEU A 30 2.25 -4.08 -10.51
N LYS A 31 1.13 -3.37 -10.64
CA LYS A 31 1.10 -1.91 -10.63
C LYS A 31 1.55 -1.36 -9.27
N ALA A 32 1.14 -1.96 -8.15
CA ALA A 32 1.64 -1.57 -6.82
C ALA A 32 3.17 -1.70 -6.71
N VAL A 33 3.77 -2.72 -7.34
CA VAL A 33 5.25 -2.85 -7.42
C VAL A 33 5.86 -1.74 -8.26
N SER A 34 5.22 -1.34 -9.35
CA SER A 34 5.65 -0.19 -10.17
C SER A 34 5.65 1.10 -9.35
N GLU A 35 4.57 1.42 -8.63
CA GLU A 35 4.49 2.65 -7.82
C GLU A 35 5.50 2.62 -6.67
N LEU A 36 5.77 1.44 -6.11
CA LEU A 36 6.82 1.29 -5.11
C LEU A 36 8.21 1.59 -5.70
N GLY A 37 8.43 1.27 -6.97
CA GLY A 37 9.63 1.66 -7.71
C GLY A 37 9.76 3.18 -7.86
N GLU A 38 8.66 3.87 -8.18
CA GLU A 38 8.62 5.34 -8.26
C GLU A 38 8.90 5.97 -6.89
N LEU A 39 8.36 5.40 -5.81
CA LEU A 39 8.67 5.80 -4.45
C LEU A 39 10.17 5.64 -4.12
N CYS A 40 10.79 4.53 -4.52
CA CYS A 40 12.23 4.32 -4.31
C CYS A 40 13.08 5.34 -5.08
N ASP A 41 12.67 5.70 -6.30
CA ASP A 41 13.35 6.71 -7.11
C ASP A 41 13.23 8.11 -6.49
N ALA A 42 12.04 8.49 -6.03
CA ALA A 42 11.81 9.73 -5.28
C ALA A 42 12.63 9.80 -3.98
N GLU A 43 12.74 8.68 -3.26
CA GLU A 43 13.56 8.57 -2.05
C GLU A 43 15.04 8.82 -2.32
N ILE A 44 15.61 8.17 -3.34
CA ILE A 44 17.03 8.33 -3.70
C ILE A 44 17.33 9.78 -4.12
N LYS A 45 16.35 10.47 -4.73
CA LYS A 45 16.47 11.86 -5.15
C LYS A 45 16.23 12.88 -4.02
N GLY A 46 15.63 12.45 -2.90
CA GLY A 46 15.32 13.30 -1.76
C GLY A 46 14.20 14.30 -2.04
N TYR A 47 13.26 13.97 -2.93
CA TYR A 47 12.16 14.86 -3.31
C TYR A 47 10.94 14.61 -2.42
N ALA A 48 10.82 15.42 -1.37
CA ALA A 48 9.84 15.20 -0.30
C ALA A 48 8.37 15.21 -0.78
N ASP A 49 8.04 16.03 -1.76
CA ASP A 49 6.67 16.09 -2.28
C ASP A 49 6.37 14.88 -3.17
N ASP A 50 7.31 14.50 -4.06
CA ASP A 50 7.20 13.30 -4.90
C ASP A 50 7.14 12.01 -4.06
N GLN A 51 7.89 11.94 -2.95
CA GLN A 51 7.81 10.83 -1.99
C GLN A 51 6.39 10.67 -1.43
N ARG A 52 5.73 11.78 -1.06
CA ARG A 52 4.38 11.75 -0.49
C ARG A 52 3.35 11.31 -1.51
N ASP A 53 3.48 11.79 -2.75
CA ASP A 53 2.63 11.41 -3.88
C ASP A 53 2.75 9.91 -4.17
N ALA A 54 3.98 9.41 -4.33
CA ALA A 54 4.25 8.01 -4.63
C ALA A 54 3.81 7.05 -3.50
N VAL A 55 3.84 7.47 -2.23
CA VAL A 55 3.20 6.71 -1.13
C VAL A 55 1.69 6.57 -1.36
N GLY A 56 1.04 7.65 -1.80
CA GLY A 56 -0.37 7.65 -2.17
C GLY A 56 -0.68 6.67 -3.31
N ASP A 57 0.14 6.65 -4.36
CA ASP A 57 -0.06 5.77 -5.52
C ASP A 57 0.07 4.30 -5.17
N VAL A 58 1.05 3.94 -4.33
CA VAL A 58 1.17 2.58 -3.78
C VAL A 58 -0.12 2.19 -3.03
N LEU A 59 -0.66 3.08 -2.20
CA LEU A 59 -1.89 2.84 -1.46
C LEU A 59 -3.09 2.68 -2.41
N VAL A 60 -3.24 3.53 -3.42
CA VAL A 60 -4.31 3.42 -4.43
C VAL A 60 -4.31 2.05 -5.09
N CYS A 61 -3.14 1.57 -5.51
CA CYS A 61 -3.01 0.24 -6.12
C CYS A 61 -3.40 -0.90 -5.16
N LEU A 62 -3.01 -0.79 -3.89
CA LEU A 62 -3.36 -1.78 -2.87
C LEU A 62 -4.86 -1.75 -2.52
N ILE A 63 -5.50 -0.58 -2.50
CA ILE A 63 -6.95 -0.44 -2.28
C ILE A 63 -7.71 -1.15 -3.40
N ILE A 64 -7.39 -0.85 -4.66
CA ILE A 64 -8.03 -1.47 -5.82
C ILE A 64 -7.78 -2.99 -5.83
N TYR A 65 -6.56 -3.43 -5.51
CA TYR A 65 -6.24 -4.85 -5.35
C TYR A 65 -7.12 -5.53 -4.29
N CYS A 66 -7.29 -4.91 -3.13
CA CYS A 66 -8.18 -5.39 -2.08
C CYS A 66 -9.64 -5.45 -2.57
N GLY A 67 -10.13 -4.40 -3.24
CA GLY A 67 -11.47 -4.37 -3.83
C GLY A 67 -11.70 -5.53 -4.80
N MET A 68 -10.76 -5.79 -5.71
CA MET A 68 -10.86 -6.91 -6.68
C MET A 68 -10.84 -8.30 -6.02
N LYS A 69 -10.19 -8.43 -4.86
CA LYS A 69 -10.10 -9.68 -4.10
C LYS A 69 -11.18 -9.81 -3.03
N ASN A 70 -12.04 -8.80 -2.89
CA ASN A 70 -13.00 -8.68 -1.81
C ASN A 70 -12.33 -8.79 -0.41
N TYR A 71 -11.18 -8.14 -0.27
CA TYR A 71 -10.45 -8.05 1.00
C TYR A 71 -10.76 -6.75 1.71
N ASN A 72 -11.00 -6.83 3.01
CA ASN A 72 -11.11 -5.64 3.84
C ASN A 72 -9.70 -5.15 4.21
N MET A 73 -9.29 -4.00 3.67
CA MET A 73 -7.94 -3.46 3.89
C MET A 73 -7.63 -3.19 5.36
N LYS A 74 -8.60 -2.70 6.14
CA LYS A 74 -8.43 -2.51 7.59
C LYS A 74 -8.14 -3.84 8.28
N HIS A 75 -8.87 -4.89 7.93
CA HIS A 75 -8.62 -6.22 8.48
C HIS A 75 -7.24 -6.77 8.09
N CYS A 76 -6.78 -6.55 6.85
CA CYS A 76 -5.42 -6.90 6.45
C CYS A 76 -4.37 -6.21 7.32
N LEU A 77 -4.57 -4.92 7.63
CA LEU A 77 -3.69 -4.18 8.53
C LEU A 77 -3.78 -4.65 9.98
N GLU A 78 -4.98 -4.97 10.47
CA GLU A 78 -5.19 -5.54 11.81
C GLU A 78 -4.41 -6.86 11.96
N LEU A 79 -4.51 -7.77 10.99
CA LEU A 79 -3.74 -9.02 10.98
C LEU A 79 -2.22 -8.75 11.05
N ALA A 80 -1.73 -7.83 10.22
CA ALA A 80 -0.31 -7.45 10.25
C ALA A 80 0.10 -6.83 11.60
N TYR A 81 -0.77 -6.01 12.20
CA TYR A 81 -0.51 -5.39 13.49
C TYR A 81 -0.45 -6.40 14.63
N GLU A 82 -1.39 -7.35 14.67
CA GLU A 82 -1.42 -8.44 15.66
C GLU A 82 -0.13 -9.27 15.64
N GLU A 83 0.47 -9.45 14.46
CA GLU A 83 1.75 -10.12 14.28
C GLU A 83 2.96 -9.28 14.74
N ILE A 84 2.93 -7.95 14.57
CA ILE A 84 4.09 -7.09 14.91
C ILE A 84 4.07 -6.58 16.35
N LYS A 85 2.90 -6.42 16.97
CA LYS A 85 2.76 -5.77 18.29
C LYS A 85 3.50 -6.50 19.42
N ASN A 86 3.70 -7.81 19.27
CA ASN A 86 4.39 -8.64 20.25
C ASN A 86 5.83 -8.99 19.84
N ARG A 87 6.34 -8.42 18.74
CA ARG A 87 7.71 -8.73 18.27
C ARG A 87 8.74 -8.20 19.25
N LYS A 88 9.63 -9.10 19.67
CA LYS A 88 10.87 -8.74 20.35
C LYS A 88 12.01 -8.71 19.34
N GLY A 89 12.97 -7.83 19.57
CA GLY A 89 14.07 -7.60 18.65
C GLY A 89 14.75 -6.27 18.91
N LYS A 90 15.66 -5.89 18.02
CA LYS A 90 16.42 -4.64 18.12
C LYS A 90 16.65 -4.02 16.75
N MET A 91 16.80 -2.70 16.73
CA MET A 91 17.33 -2.00 15.57
C MET A 91 18.82 -2.32 15.42
N VAL A 92 19.26 -2.58 14.19
CA VAL A 92 20.69 -2.75 13.87
C VAL A 92 21.24 -1.53 13.15
N ALA A 93 22.56 -1.35 13.20
CA ALA A 93 23.26 -0.37 12.37
C ALA A 93 22.95 -0.66 10.89
N GLY A 94 22.37 0.32 10.20
CA GLY A 94 21.79 0.14 8.87
C GLY A 94 20.27 0.31 8.80
N GLY A 95 19.59 0.52 9.93
CA GLY A 95 18.19 0.99 9.97
C GLY A 95 17.13 -0.10 9.92
N ALA A 96 17.51 -1.38 9.95
CA ALA A 96 16.57 -2.49 9.96
C ALA A 96 16.24 -2.96 11.39
N PHE A 97 15.00 -3.40 11.60
CA PHE A 97 14.61 -4.14 12.80
C PHE A 97 14.94 -5.63 12.60
N VAL A 98 15.69 -6.22 13.53
CA VAL A 98 16.00 -7.66 13.54
C VAL A 98 15.24 -8.33 14.68
N LYS A 99 14.40 -9.31 14.32
CA LYS A 99 13.61 -10.10 15.26
C LYS A 99 14.51 -10.99 16.13
N GLU A 100 14.19 -11.08 17.41
CA GLU A 100 14.77 -12.07 18.33
C GLU A 100 14.17 -13.44 18.02
N THR A 101 15.02 -14.43 17.73
CA THR A 101 14.65 -15.83 17.48
C THR A 101 14.58 -16.63 18.76
#